data_AF-A0A1V1P373-F1
#
_entry.id   AF-A0A1V1P373-F1
#
_cell.length_a   1.000
_cell.length_b   1.000
_cell.length_c   1.000
_cell.angle_alpha   90.00
_cell.angle_beta   90.00
_cell.angle_gamma   90.00
#
_symmetry.space_group_name_H-M   'P 1'
#
loop_
_entity.id
_entity.type
_entity.pdbx_description
1 polymer ?
#
loop_
_entity_poly.entity_id
_entity_poly.type
_entity_poly.pdbx_seq_one_letter_code
_entity_poly.pdbx_strand_id
1 'polypeptide(L)'
;NLLSLCNNNKRNKWNKIEGCRLAFGLFSRGGFIDEKTIKWLIEKIENYQDDFDKHSVGKVKSYNVTTLYIDFYKKNDENEQFYHPITFGECVNKAISLSYKLMISWLLSEYNSSKLFLFIGLSAGKFDKLDFYSHIQGVLNEDIPNDPIIRMTDFTRQCVVMNDIRVLTCQTPKEKLIASGEIIKVWWLDSVWVLYWDFIPEMIENNVLLSDEKLRNILWVSRNQKYQVDKEDKDNAIIKFFKSKQNTLLGLEIAKTLFSRKKFIEADEIIRIILSREPKNIIARTLKISILWNKGVTSDTYSKSELYFKSLEKESEYIEEYCKNKYEDHYCEYGLGVLGHATTTIRFIKKGYLSFDKEKNKILGLLSKAESIFEKAKTLSPTGSRSIFLLLYTRTLKSLIINDNNFPCDSFTSKSYLQKNHKTFDSVINEMFSVIGWLHPNLKDPKEKLLFYEDRIYQAIKLHDDSTFLRIYTPGVIFCYAVLLWDFNPFITKQTINTVMGWLKKAKESAEQLKGKKLCIYSATKLNGENMTVKTFLSHINKCISELTKVIKEKELPKNKYEIINDISFKGLKLCLLNFHD
;
A
#
# COMPACT_ATOMS: atom_id res chain seq x y z
N ASN A 1 12.09 5.97 -5.58
CA ASN A 1 13.07 6.62 -6.52
C ASN A 1 12.37 7.25 -7.75
N LEU A 2 11.23 7.94 -7.55
CA LEU A 2 10.44 8.60 -8.62
C LEU A 2 10.97 9.99 -9.03
N LEU A 3 11.65 10.69 -8.10
CA LEU A 3 12.18 12.04 -8.31
C LEU A 3 13.48 12.10 -9.14
N SER A 4 14.10 10.97 -9.47
CA SER A 4 15.32 10.95 -10.29
C SER A 4 15.08 11.36 -11.75
N LEU A 5 13.82 11.44 -12.18
CA LEU A 5 13.42 11.98 -13.47
C LEU A 5 13.37 13.52 -13.49
N CYS A 6 13.53 14.17 -12.33
CA CYS A 6 13.34 15.62 -12.17
C CYS A 6 14.60 16.43 -11.85
N ASN A 7 15.78 15.84 -11.61
CA ASN A 7 17.03 16.62 -11.49
C ASN A 7 18.31 15.80 -11.74
N ASN A 8 19.18 16.35 -12.60
CA ASN A 8 20.56 15.93 -12.83
C ASN A 8 21.47 16.56 -11.76
N ASN A 9 22.31 15.71 -11.13
CA ASN A 9 23.56 15.98 -10.38
C ASN A 9 23.54 15.26 -9.01
N LYS A 10 24.40 14.24 -8.85
CA LYS A 10 24.60 13.54 -7.57
C LYS A 10 26.04 13.72 -7.07
N ARG A 11 26.22 14.57 -6.04
CA ARG A 11 27.20 14.33 -4.97
C ARG A 11 26.57 13.35 -3.95
N ASN A 12 27.38 12.72 -3.10
CA ASN A 12 27.01 11.60 -2.21
C ASN A 12 25.61 11.77 -1.56
N LYS A 13 24.64 11.01 -2.09
CA LYS A 13 23.20 11.12 -1.77
C LYS A 13 22.83 10.60 -0.37
N TRP A 14 23.74 9.91 0.32
CA TRP A 14 23.45 9.15 1.55
C TRP A 14 24.32 9.60 2.73
N ASN A 15 23.67 9.79 3.88
CA ASN A 15 24.29 10.13 5.16
C ASN A 15 24.75 8.85 5.88
N LYS A 16 26.06 8.64 6.02
CA LYS A 16 26.60 7.46 6.72
C LYS A 16 26.67 7.60 8.24
N ILE A 17 26.36 8.76 8.80
CA ILE A 17 26.37 9.01 10.25
C ILE A 17 24.97 9.02 10.87
N GLU A 18 23.90 9.09 10.06
CA GLU A 18 22.52 9.07 10.52
C GLU A 18 21.65 8.10 9.73
N GLY A 19 20.63 7.54 10.40
CA GLY A 19 19.68 6.65 9.76
C GLY A 19 18.86 5.84 10.73
N CYS A 20 18.50 4.62 10.33
CA CYS A 20 17.81 3.64 11.17
C CYS A 20 18.70 2.41 11.36
N ARG A 21 19.07 2.12 12.61
CA ARG A 21 19.74 0.87 12.98
C ARG A 21 18.70 -0.20 13.25
N LEU A 22 18.92 -1.35 12.65
CA LEU A 22 18.11 -2.55 12.81
C LEU A 22 18.97 -3.63 13.47
N ALA A 23 18.57 -4.10 14.65
CA ALA A 23 19.28 -5.16 15.38
C ALA A 23 18.42 -6.41 15.51
N PHE A 24 19.06 -7.57 15.42
CA PHE A 24 18.44 -8.88 15.48
C PHE A 24 19.03 -9.62 16.67
N GLY A 25 18.22 -9.92 17.69
CA GLY A 25 18.62 -10.71 18.84
C GLY A 25 17.99 -12.10 18.81
N LEU A 26 18.82 -13.14 18.90
CA LEU A 26 18.38 -14.52 19.10
C LEU A 26 18.38 -14.83 20.60
N PHE A 27 17.22 -15.29 21.09
CA PHE A 27 17.02 -15.60 22.50
C PHE A 27 16.58 -17.04 22.66
N SER A 28 17.01 -17.66 23.77
CA SER A 28 16.68 -19.04 24.10
C SER A 28 16.01 -19.14 25.45
N ARG A 29 14.93 -19.92 25.52
CA ARG A 29 14.32 -20.41 26.77
C ARG A 29 14.51 -21.93 26.86
N GLY A 30 15.77 -22.37 26.87
CA GLY A 30 16.15 -23.79 26.95
C GLY A 30 16.33 -24.50 25.59
N GLY A 31 16.43 -23.74 24.50
CA GLY A 31 16.92 -24.21 23.19
C GLY A 31 18.42 -23.94 23.01
N PHE A 32 19.02 -24.53 21.98
CA PHE A 32 20.42 -24.26 21.64
C PHE A 32 20.46 -23.35 20.42
N ILE A 33 21.12 -22.19 20.52
CA ILE A 33 21.41 -21.31 19.38
C ILE A 33 22.72 -21.83 18.79
N ASP A 34 22.63 -22.60 17.71
CA ASP A 34 23.79 -23.13 17.03
C ASP A 34 24.33 -22.18 15.94
N GLU A 35 25.53 -22.48 15.45
CA GLU A 35 26.16 -21.74 14.36
C GLU A 35 25.30 -21.73 13.08
N LYS A 36 24.56 -22.81 12.82
CA LYS A 36 23.67 -22.92 11.65
C LYS A 36 22.55 -21.90 11.71
N THR A 37 21.93 -21.70 12.87
CA THR A 37 20.88 -20.71 13.09
C THR A 37 21.39 -19.29 12.81
N ILE A 38 22.59 -18.96 13.31
CA ILE A 38 23.22 -17.65 13.11
C ILE A 38 23.57 -17.46 11.62
N LYS A 39 24.18 -18.46 11.00
CA LYS A 39 24.54 -18.43 9.58
C LYS A 39 23.31 -18.27 8.68
N TRP A 40 22.24 -19.01 8.96
CA TRP A 40 20.96 -18.86 8.27
C TRP A 40 20.43 -17.42 8.37
N LEU A 41 20.51 -16.82 9.55
CA LEU A 41 20.04 -15.44 9.76
C LEU A 41 20.87 -14.44 8.95
N ILE A 42 22.20 -14.57 8.95
CA ILE A 42 23.11 -13.73 8.14
C ILE A 42 22.76 -13.86 6.66
N GLU A 43 22.69 -15.09 6.15
CA GLU A 43 22.37 -15.35 4.74
C GLU A 43 21.00 -14.78 4.36
N LYS A 44 19.99 -14.88 5.23
CA LYS A 44 18.67 -14.28 4.97
C LYS A 44 18.70 -12.76 4.97
N ILE A 45 19.44 -12.14 5.89
CA ILE A 45 19.60 -10.68 5.89
C ILE A 45 20.27 -10.22 4.60
N GLU A 46 21.37 -10.84 4.20
CA GLU A 46 22.12 -10.50 2.99
C GLU A 46 21.28 -10.70 1.72
N ASN A 47 20.55 -11.82 1.61
CA ASN A 47 19.66 -12.06 0.47
C ASN A 47 18.58 -10.98 0.32
N TYR A 48 18.00 -10.49 1.42
CA TYR A 48 17.01 -9.42 1.38
C TYR A 48 17.62 -8.02 1.24
N GLN A 49 18.94 -7.84 1.45
CA GLN A 49 19.60 -6.56 1.20
C GLN A 49 19.61 -6.18 -0.29
N ASP A 50 19.61 -7.17 -1.18
CA ASP A 50 19.63 -6.96 -2.63
C ASP A 50 18.38 -6.24 -3.18
N ASP A 51 17.30 -6.20 -2.39
CA ASP A 51 16.09 -5.43 -2.71
C ASP A 51 16.29 -3.91 -2.55
N PHE A 52 17.40 -3.46 -1.93
CA PHE A 52 17.67 -2.06 -1.63
C PHE A 52 18.85 -1.50 -2.45
N ASP A 53 18.91 -0.18 -2.59
CA ASP A 53 20.10 0.49 -3.12
C ASP A 53 21.30 0.19 -2.21
N LYS A 54 22.36 -0.41 -2.76
CA LYS A 54 23.58 -0.81 -2.03
C LYS A 54 24.25 0.34 -1.27
N HIS A 55 24.01 1.60 -1.68
CA HIS A 55 24.52 2.77 -0.98
C HIS A 55 23.62 3.25 0.16
N SER A 56 22.39 2.75 0.24
CA SER A 56 21.39 3.10 1.27
C SER A 56 21.40 2.16 2.47
N VAL A 57 22.22 1.11 2.44
CA VAL A 57 22.28 0.08 3.47
C VAL A 57 23.73 -0.32 3.77
N GLY A 58 24.03 -0.55 5.05
CA GLY A 58 25.33 -1.02 5.53
C GLY A 58 25.49 -2.54 5.45
N LYS A 59 26.70 -3.01 5.79
CA LYS A 59 26.97 -4.45 5.94
C LYS A 59 26.39 -4.97 7.25
N VAL A 60 26.07 -6.26 7.28
CA VAL A 60 25.71 -6.97 8.51
C VAL A 60 26.94 -6.99 9.43
N LYS A 61 26.73 -6.70 10.70
CA LYS A 61 27.77 -6.69 11.73
C LYS A 61 27.28 -7.48 12.94
N SER A 62 28.18 -8.20 13.58
CA SER A 62 27.89 -8.85 14.88
C SER A 62 28.16 -7.85 16.01
N TYR A 63 27.28 -7.86 16.99
CA TYR A 63 27.53 -7.22 18.29
C TYR A 63 28.11 -8.21 19.29
N ASN A 64 27.46 -9.37 19.38
CA ASN A 64 27.86 -10.50 20.20
C ASN A 64 27.40 -11.78 19.47
N VAL A 65 27.62 -12.92 20.10
CA VAL A 65 27.34 -14.25 19.50
C VAL A 65 25.89 -14.38 19.02
N THR A 66 24.92 -13.77 19.70
CA THR A 66 23.49 -13.93 19.39
C THR A 66 22.83 -12.68 18.83
N THR A 67 23.57 -11.59 18.65
CA THR A 67 23.04 -10.30 18.22
C THR A 67 23.77 -9.77 16.99
N LEU A 68 23.01 -9.53 15.92
CA LEU A 68 23.48 -8.93 14.67
C LEU A 68 22.83 -7.56 14.47
N TYR A 69 23.43 -6.70 13.65
CA TYR A 69 22.80 -5.45 13.25
C TYR A 69 23.21 -5.00 11.85
N ILE A 70 22.39 -4.10 11.30
CA ILE A 70 22.53 -3.47 9.99
C ILE A 70 22.03 -2.03 10.08
N ASP A 71 22.68 -1.12 9.35
CA ASP A 71 22.35 0.30 9.33
C ASP A 71 21.70 0.68 7.98
N PHE A 72 20.52 1.31 8.02
CA PHE A 72 19.89 1.93 6.86
C PHE A 72 20.17 3.44 6.88
N TYR A 73 20.85 3.95 5.87
CA TYR A 73 21.33 5.32 5.82
C TYR A 73 20.22 6.29 5.44
N LYS A 74 20.14 7.40 6.19
CA LYS A 74 19.27 8.52 5.83
C LYS A 74 19.80 9.18 4.55
N LYS A 75 18.91 9.71 3.72
CA LYS A 75 19.28 10.44 2.51
C LYS A 75 19.72 11.87 2.88
N ASN A 76 20.82 12.36 2.29
CA ASN A 76 21.22 13.75 2.44
C ASN A 76 20.18 14.66 1.76
N ASP A 77 19.76 15.69 2.48
CA ASP A 77 18.96 16.79 1.94
C ASP A 77 19.70 18.09 2.24
N GLU A 78 20.18 18.76 1.18
CA GLU A 78 20.99 19.99 1.28
C GLU A 78 20.20 21.14 1.93
N ASN A 79 18.87 21.05 1.97
CA ASN A 79 17.99 22.05 2.58
C ASN A 79 17.58 21.69 4.02
N GLU A 80 18.07 20.60 4.59
CA GLU A 80 17.71 20.20 5.94
C GLU A 80 18.45 21.04 6.99
N GLN A 81 17.71 21.95 7.63
CA GLN A 81 18.24 22.79 8.71
C GLN A 81 18.01 22.18 10.10
N PHE A 82 17.10 21.19 10.23
CA PHE A 82 16.66 20.66 11.53
C PHE A 82 16.50 19.15 11.52
N TYR A 83 16.77 18.53 12.67
CA TYR A 83 16.59 17.11 12.91
C TYR A 83 15.10 16.74 13.02
N HIS A 84 14.46 16.40 11.90
CA HIS A 84 13.00 16.23 11.84
C HIS A 84 12.58 14.77 11.48
N PRO A 85 11.62 14.14 12.19
CA PRO A 85 11.24 12.72 11.97
C PRO A 85 10.81 12.36 10.53
N ILE A 86 10.22 13.31 9.79
CA ILE A 86 9.84 13.12 8.38
C ILE A 86 11.06 12.75 7.51
N THR A 87 12.25 13.24 7.85
CA THR A 87 13.46 13.00 7.04
C THR A 87 14.00 11.57 7.16
N PHE A 88 13.55 10.81 8.17
CA PHE A 88 13.90 9.41 8.41
C PHE A 88 12.93 8.42 7.74
N GLY A 89 11.88 8.89 7.07
CA GLY A 89 10.83 8.04 6.49
C GLY A 89 11.38 6.91 5.60
N GLU A 90 12.26 7.24 4.64
CA GLU A 90 12.80 6.25 3.69
C GLU A 90 13.63 5.16 4.39
N CYS A 91 14.52 5.52 5.33
CA CYS A 91 15.39 4.52 5.99
C CYS A 91 14.63 3.69 7.03
N VAL A 92 13.70 4.29 7.78
CA VAL A 92 12.83 3.56 8.72
C VAL A 92 11.91 2.61 7.98
N ASN A 93 11.32 3.03 6.85
CA ASN A 93 10.43 2.16 6.10
C ASN A 93 11.18 0.95 5.52
N LYS A 94 12.40 1.14 4.99
CA LYS A 94 13.28 0.04 4.55
C LYS A 94 13.63 -0.93 5.69
N ALA A 95 13.94 -0.41 6.88
CA ALA A 95 14.24 -1.23 8.05
C ALA A 95 13.02 -2.10 8.46
N ILE A 96 11.81 -1.54 8.45
CA ILE A 96 10.59 -2.30 8.73
C ILE A 96 10.32 -3.33 7.62
N SER A 97 10.59 -3.01 6.35
CA SER A 97 10.43 -3.94 5.23
C SER A 97 11.33 -5.18 5.38
N LEU A 98 12.60 -4.98 5.75
CA LEU A 98 13.51 -6.08 6.05
C LEU A 98 13.05 -6.88 7.29
N SER A 99 12.61 -6.18 8.34
CA SER A 99 12.07 -6.80 9.56
C SER A 99 10.88 -7.71 9.27
N TYR A 100 9.96 -7.23 8.42
CA TYR A 100 8.78 -7.96 7.99
C TYR A 100 9.13 -9.26 7.27
N LYS A 101 10.03 -9.18 6.28
CA LYS A 101 10.49 -10.35 5.51
C LYS A 101 11.15 -11.37 6.43
N LEU A 102 12.09 -10.93 7.26
CA LEU A 102 12.81 -11.81 8.20
C LEU A 102 11.89 -12.45 9.22
N MET A 103 10.89 -11.73 9.72
CA MET A 103 9.91 -12.28 10.63
C MET A 103 9.13 -13.44 9.98
N ILE A 104 8.60 -13.28 8.76
CA ILE A 104 7.89 -14.39 8.10
C ILE A 104 8.84 -15.54 7.77
N SER A 105 10.05 -15.25 7.28
CA SER A 105 11.03 -16.29 6.97
C SER A 105 11.50 -17.04 8.22
N TRP A 106 11.59 -16.37 9.37
CA TRP A 106 11.81 -17.01 10.67
C TRP A 106 10.66 -17.96 10.98
N LEU A 107 9.41 -17.52 10.87
CA LEU A 107 8.23 -18.37 11.12
C LEU A 107 8.15 -19.59 10.17
N LEU A 108 8.68 -19.44 8.96
CA LEU A 108 8.78 -20.51 7.96
C LEU A 108 10.05 -21.34 8.06
N SER A 109 11.01 -20.98 8.91
CA SER A 109 12.27 -21.72 9.06
C SER A 109 12.06 -23.03 9.83
N GLU A 110 13.07 -23.89 9.81
CA GLU A 110 13.16 -25.06 10.69
C GLU A 110 13.65 -24.70 12.11
N TYR A 111 14.28 -23.52 12.25
CA TYR A 111 14.89 -23.05 13.50
C TYR A 111 13.86 -22.45 14.46
N ASN A 112 12.71 -21.98 13.95
CA ASN A 112 11.65 -21.44 14.78
C ASN A 112 11.00 -22.56 15.63
N SER A 113 11.10 -22.42 16.95
CA SER A 113 10.56 -23.36 17.92
C SER A 113 10.01 -22.62 19.14
N SER A 114 9.28 -23.31 20.01
CA SER A 114 8.80 -22.72 21.28
C SER A 114 9.91 -22.33 22.25
N LYS A 115 11.17 -22.66 21.94
CA LYS A 115 12.34 -22.44 22.80
C LYS A 115 13.33 -21.43 22.23
N LEU A 116 13.19 -21.05 20.95
CA LEU A 116 14.08 -20.13 20.26
C LEU A 116 13.26 -18.96 19.69
N PHE A 117 13.69 -17.74 19.98
CA PHE A 117 12.97 -16.52 19.66
C PHE A 117 13.87 -15.56 18.89
N LEU A 118 13.30 -14.89 17.91
CA LEU A 118 13.93 -13.78 17.20
C LEU A 118 13.24 -12.48 17.64
N PHE A 119 14.01 -11.53 18.17
CA PHE A 119 13.57 -10.16 18.37
C PHE A 119 14.34 -9.21 17.45
N ILE A 120 13.64 -8.19 16.99
CA ILE A 120 14.10 -7.21 16.03
C ILE A 120 13.87 -5.82 16.63
N GLY A 121 14.97 -5.12 16.94
CA GLY A 121 14.95 -3.76 17.48
C GLY A 121 15.21 -2.73 16.39
N LEU A 122 14.46 -1.63 16.38
CA LEU A 122 14.66 -0.49 15.49
C LEU A 122 14.98 0.77 16.29
N SER A 123 16.02 1.49 15.88
CA SER A 123 16.32 2.82 16.41
C SER A 123 16.77 3.79 15.31
N ALA A 124 15.97 4.82 15.07
CA ALA A 124 16.29 5.95 14.21
C ALA A 124 17.09 6.99 15.00
N GLY A 125 18.13 7.56 14.39
CA GLY A 125 19.09 8.34 15.16
C GLY A 125 20.36 8.74 14.39
N LYS A 126 21.21 9.52 15.05
CA LYS A 126 22.65 9.54 14.72
C LYS A 126 23.29 8.28 15.27
N PHE A 127 24.03 7.52 14.48
CA PHE A 127 24.52 6.19 14.88
C PHE A 127 25.49 6.20 16.07
N ASP A 128 26.16 7.32 16.31
CA ASP A 128 27.02 7.58 17.47
C ASP A 128 26.21 7.84 18.75
N LYS A 129 25.10 8.58 18.64
CA LYS A 129 24.16 8.86 19.73
C LYS A 129 23.20 7.72 20.03
N LEU A 130 23.03 6.79 19.09
CA LEU A 130 22.29 5.55 19.28
C LEU A 130 23.03 4.54 20.18
N ASP A 131 23.81 5.06 21.14
CA ASP A 131 24.87 4.39 21.87
C ASP A 131 24.48 2.93 22.13
N PHE A 132 25.23 2.03 21.48
CA PHE A 132 24.77 0.69 21.14
C PHE A 132 24.43 -0.18 22.37
N TYR A 133 24.86 0.26 23.56
CA TYR A 133 24.63 -0.38 24.85
C TYR A 133 23.32 0.02 25.54
N SER A 134 22.65 1.11 25.17
CA SER A 134 21.56 1.65 25.98
C SER A 134 20.20 1.53 25.30
N HIS A 135 20.00 2.12 24.12
CA HIS A 135 18.67 2.18 23.48
C HIS A 135 18.27 0.86 22.82
N ILE A 136 19.10 0.32 21.91
CA ILE A 136 18.73 -0.86 21.11
C ILE A 136 18.69 -2.14 21.95
N GLN A 137 19.61 -2.30 22.90
CA GLN A 137 19.61 -3.41 23.86
C GLN A 137 18.44 -3.28 24.84
N GLY A 138 18.11 -2.07 25.28
CA GLY A 138 16.90 -1.81 26.08
C GLY A 138 15.63 -2.28 25.37
N VAL A 139 15.52 -1.97 24.06
CA VAL A 139 14.39 -2.42 23.22
C VAL A 139 14.37 -3.95 23.04
N LEU A 140 15.52 -4.58 22.77
CA LEU A 140 15.61 -6.03 22.53
C LEU A 140 15.37 -6.88 23.80
N ASN A 141 15.82 -6.41 24.96
CA ASN A 141 15.79 -7.18 26.21
C ASN A 141 14.54 -6.95 27.05
N GLU A 142 13.65 -6.04 26.64
CA GLU A 142 12.44 -5.76 27.40
C GLU A 142 11.47 -6.94 27.37
N ASP A 143 10.89 -7.26 28.52
CA ASP A 143 9.88 -8.32 28.61
C ASP A 143 8.53 -7.74 28.18
N ILE A 144 8.00 -8.17 27.04
CA ILE A 144 6.76 -7.63 26.45
C ILE A 144 5.74 -8.77 26.31
N PRO A 145 4.47 -8.56 26.72
CA PRO A 145 3.45 -9.60 26.60
C PRO A 145 3.32 -10.12 25.17
N ASN A 146 3.19 -11.44 25.03
CA ASN A 146 3.13 -12.16 23.75
C ASN A 146 4.41 -12.09 22.90
N ASP A 147 5.53 -11.62 23.46
CA ASP A 147 6.86 -11.63 22.85
C ASP A 147 6.86 -11.08 21.38
N PRO A 148 6.37 -9.86 21.12
CA PRO A 148 6.34 -9.30 19.77
C PRO A 148 7.75 -9.21 19.18
N ILE A 149 7.86 -9.67 17.94
CA ILE A 149 9.14 -9.80 17.22
C ILE A 149 9.74 -8.42 16.94
N ILE A 150 8.95 -7.44 16.50
CA ILE A 150 9.45 -6.13 16.07
C ILE A 150 9.16 -5.06 17.13
N ARG A 151 10.23 -4.39 17.57
CA ARG A 151 10.23 -3.42 18.67
C ARG A 151 11.02 -2.17 18.26
N MET A 152 10.71 -1.02 18.82
CA MET A 152 11.31 0.24 18.42
C MET A 152 11.36 1.29 19.52
N THR A 153 12.26 2.25 19.38
CA THR A 153 12.35 3.44 20.23
C THR A 153 11.23 4.45 19.94
N ASP A 154 11.00 5.38 20.88
CA ASP A 154 9.99 6.44 20.76
C ASP A 154 10.18 7.31 19.52
N PHE A 155 11.41 7.76 19.25
CA PHE A 155 11.72 8.56 18.06
C PHE A 155 11.46 7.79 16.77
N THR A 156 11.78 6.49 16.72
CA THR A 156 11.46 5.63 15.57
C THR A 156 9.96 5.55 15.34
N ARG A 157 9.18 5.39 16.42
CA ARG A 157 7.73 5.35 16.37
C ARG A 157 7.15 6.69 15.89
N GLN A 158 7.74 7.82 16.28
CA GLN A 158 7.38 9.12 15.73
C GLN A 158 7.67 9.21 14.23
N CYS A 159 8.82 8.71 13.76
CA CYS A 159 9.14 8.62 12.33
C CYS A 159 8.10 7.76 11.58
N VAL A 160 7.66 6.65 12.16
CA VAL A 160 6.60 5.79 11.59
C VAL A 160 5.30 6.57 11.40
N VAL A 161 4.81 7.25 12.46
CA VAL A 161 3.54 7.96 12.43
C VAL A 161 3.59 9.18 11.50
N MET A 162 4.64 9.99 11.55
CA MET A 162 4.74 11.23 10.75
C MET A 162 4.94 10.96 9.25
N ASN A 163 5.49 9.81 8.89
CA ASN A 163 5.66 9.40 7.49
C ASN A 163 4.56 8.45 7.01
N ASP A 164 3.52 8.21 7.81
CA ASP A 164 2.39 7.36 7.47
C ASP A 164 2.82 5.94 7.03
N ILE A 165 3.84 5.40 7.71
CA ILE A 165 4.34 4.04 7.45
C ILE A 165 3.29 3.02 7.89
N ARG A 166 2.95 2.08 6.99
CA ARG A 166 1.78 1.20 7.06
C ARG A 166 1.93 0.03 8.06
N VAL A 167 2.11 0.37 9.33
CA VAL A 167 2.17 -0.57 10.46
C VAL A 167 1.28 -0.13 11.63
N LEU A 168 0.90 -1.09 12.47
CA LEU A 168 0.16 -0.84 13.70
C LEU A 168 1.10 -1.00 14.90
N THR A 169 1.27 0.08 15.66
CA THR A 169 2.03 0.07 16.92
C THR A 169 1.08 -0.12 18.09
N CYS A 170 1.61 -0.65 19.19
CA CYS A 170 0.89 -0.73 20.45
C CYS A 170 0.39 0.64 20.92
N GLN A 171 -0.69 0.66 21.70
CA GLN A 171 -1.26 1.91 22.23
C GLN A 171 -0.50 2.44 23.44
N THR A 172 0.04 1.55 24.25
CA THR A 172 0.72 1.87 25.49
C THR A 172 2.12 1.25 25.46
N PRO A 173 3.18 2.05 25.34
CA PRO A 173 4.54 1.54 25.36
C PRO A 173 4.90 1.07 26.78
N LYS A 174 5.97 0.27 26.87
CA LYS A 174 6.61 -0.03 28.15
C LYS A 174 7.73 0.95 28.42
N GLU A 175 7.87 1.36 29.67
CA GLU A 175 9.00 2.19 30.12
C GLU A 175 10.13 1.30 30.63
N LYS A 176 11.36 1.61 30.23
CA LYS A 176 12.56 0.87 30.58
C LYS A 176 13.68 1.81 30.98
N LEU A 177 14.18 1.64 32.20
CA LEU A 177 15.46 2.21 32.62
C LEU A 177 16.61 1.48 31.91
N ILE A 178 17.39 2.21 31.13
CA ILE A 178 18.54 1.68 30.39
C ILE A 178 19.85 1.99 31.12
N ALA A 179 20.96 1.36 30.68
CA ALA A 179 22.25 1.45 31.34
C ALA A 179 22.80 2.88 31.48
N SER A 180 22.36 3.81 30.63
CA SER A 180 22.71 5.24 30.72
C SER A 180 21.99 5.99 31.84
N GLY A 181 21.04 5.37 32.54
CA GLY A 181 20.18 6.02 33.54
C GLY A 181 18.96 6.74 32.94
N GLU A 182 18.80 6.74 31.61
CA GLU A 182 17.63 7.26 30.92
C GLU A 182 16.45 6.28 31.01
N ILE A 183 15.21 6.79 31.05
CA ILE A 183 14.00 6.00 30.88
C ILE A 183 13.55 6.13 29.42
N ILE A 184 13.59 5.02 28.69
CA ILE A 184 13.09 4.97 27.31
C ILE A 184 11.69 4.36 27.25
N LYS A 185 10.93 4.75 26.23
CA LYS A 185 9.68 4.09 25.85
C LYS A 185 9.95 3.06 24.76
N VAL A 186 9.66 1.81 25.07
CA VAL A 186 9.73 0.67 24.15
C VAL A 186 8.35 0.47 23.53
N TRP A 187 8.27 0.74 22.23
CA TRP A 187 7.10 0.46 21.41
C TRP A 187 7.30 -0.85 20.66
N TRP A 188 6.22 -1.51 20.27
CA TRP A 188 6.28 -2.70 19.42
C TRP A 188 5.19 -2.67 18.34
N LEU A 189 5.40 -3.48 17.31
CA LEU A 189 4.39 -3.70 16.29
C LEU A 189 3.36 -4.71 16.78
N ASP A 190 2.11 -4.28 16.88
CA ASP A 190 0.97 -5.17 17.09
C ASP A 190 0.63 -5.90 15.79
N SER A 191 0.75 -5.20 14.65
CA SER A 191 0.47 -5.79 13.36
C SER A 191 1.01 -4.95 12.20
N VAL A 192 0.86 -5.48 10.98
CA VAL A 192 1.38 -4.88 9.75
C VAL A 192 0.27 -4.91 8.70
N TRP A 193 0.02 -3.79 8.01
CA TRP A 193 -0.94 -3.77 6.90
C TRP A 193 -0.41 -4.53 5.71
N VAL A 194 -0.59 -5.85 5.71
CA VAL A 194 0.07 -6.79 4.78
C VAL A 194 -0.06 -6.39 3.30
N LEU A 195 -1.13 -5.69 2.91
CA LEU A 195 -1.37 -5.17 1.56
C LEU A 195 -0.36 -4.10 1.08
N TYR A 196 0.56 -3.64 1.92
CA TYR A 196 1.58 -2.66 1.53
C TYR A 196 3.02 -3.17 1.59
N TRP A 197 3.22 -4.37 2.11
CA TRP A 197 4.55 -4.96 2.28
C TRP A 197 4.76 -6.06 1.27
N ASP A 198 5.94 -6.07 0.67
CA ASP A 198 6.23 -7.00 -0.42
C ASP A 198 6.18 -8.46 0.02
N PHE A 199 6.01 -9.35 -0.95
CA PHE A 199 5.99 -10.78 -0.67
C PHE A 199 7.36 -11.30 -0.25
N ILE A 200 7.33 -12.36 0.56
CA ILE A 200 8.48 -13.20 0.80
C ILE A 200 8.64 -14.17 -0.38
N PRO A 201 9.84 -14.34 -0.99
CA PRO A 201 10.06 -15.25 -2.12
C PRO A 201 9.50 -16.65 -1.89
N GLU A 202 9.70 -17.18 -0.69
CA GLU A 202 9.21 -18.49 -0.24
C GLU A 202 7.68 -18.65 -0.33
N MET A 203 6.92 -17.54 -0.31
CA MET A 203 5.46 -17.54 -0.48
C MET A 203 5.05 -17.48 -1.95
N ILE A 204 5.77 -16.73 -2.78
CA ILE A 204 5.51 -16.67 -4.22
C ILE A 204 5.83 -18.03 -4.86
N GLU A 205 6.94 -18.65 -4.47
CA GLU A 205 7.42 -19.90 -5.08
C GLU A 205 6.75 -21.15 -4.47
N ASN A 206 5.90 -20.98 -3.46
CA ASN A 206 5.26 -22.09 -2.77
C ASN A 206 4.35 -22.90 -3.72
N ASN A 207 4.74 -24.16 -3.98
CA ASN A 207 4.03 -25.08 -4.87
C ASN A 207 2.57 -25.35 -4.44
N VAL A 208 2.29 -25.41 -3.13
CA VAL A 208 0.93 -25.58 -2.63
C VAL A 208 0.10 -24.35 -2.96
N LEU A 209 0.58 -23.15 -2.65
CA LEU A 209 -0.15 -21.89 -2.94
C LEU A 209 -0.36 -21.67 -4.45
N LEU A 210 0.43 -22.33 -5.30
CA LEU A 210 0.31 -22.28 -6.76
C LEU A 210 -0.75 -23.27 -7.29
N SER A 211 -0.95 -24.41 -6.64
CA SER A 211 -1.83 -25.50 -7.11
C SER A 211 -3.23 -25.43 -6.50
N ASP A 212 -4.27 -25.36 -7.35
CA ASP A 212 -5.66 -25.38 -6.89
C ASP A 212 -6.04 -26.73 -6.26
N GLU A 213 -5.49 -27.82 -6.77
CA GLU A 213 -5.74 -29.16 -6.25
C GLU A 213 -5.15 -29.33 -4.84
N LYS A 214 -3.87 -28.97 -4.66
CA LYS A 214 -3.21 -29.06 -3.35
C LYS A 214 -3.90 -28.15 -2.32
N LEU A 215 -4.29 -26.94 -2.71
CA LEU A 215 -5.04 -26.04 -1.83
C LEU A 215 -6.37 -26.66 -1.40
N ARG A 216 -7.13 -27.23 -2.33
CA ARG A 216 -8.42 -27.86 -2.00
C ARG A 216 -8.25 -28.99 -1.00
N ASN A 217 -7.26 -29.85 -1.22
CA ASN A 217 -7.01 -31.01 -0.37
C ASN A 217 -6.57 -30.62 1.04
N ILE A 218 -5.82 -29.51 1.20
CA ILE A 218 -5.32 -29.06 2.51
C ILE A 218 -6.36 -28.23 3.27
N LEU A 219 -7.12 -27.36 2.59
CA LEU A 219 -8.05 -26.44 3.24
C LEU A 219 -9.39 -27.09 3.59
N TRP A 220 -9.88 -28.02 2.76
CA TRP A 220 -11.17 -28.67 2.94
C TRP A 220 -11.00 -30.19 3.06
N VAL A 221 -10.36 -30.63 4.14
CA VAL A 221 -10.18 -32.05 4.44
C VAL A 221 -11.53 -32.70 4.73
N SER A 222 -11.95 -33.66 3.90
CA SER A 222 -13.08 -34.53 4.21
C SER A 222 -12.70 -35.45 5.38
N ARG A 223 -13.58 -35.60 6.38
CA ARG A 223 -13.36 -36.46 7.56
C ARG A 223 -12.97 -37.91 7.20
N ASN A 224 -13.29 -38.35 5.98
CA ASN A 224 -13.07 -39.71 5.50
C ASN A 224 -11.85 -39.85 4.57
N GLN A 225 -11.13 -38.76 4.25
CA GLN A 225 -9.94 -38.82 3.39
C GLN A 225 -8.66 -38.77 4.24
N LYS A 226 -7.89 -39.88 4.22
CA LYS A 226 -6.50 -39.86 4.65
C LYS A 226 -5.67 -39.17 3.57
N TYR A 227 -5.44 -37.88 3.71
CA TYR A 227 -4.50 -37.16 2.84
C TYR A 227 -3.09 -37.74 3.08
N GLN A 228 -2.56 -38.47 2.10
CA GLN A 228 -1.15 -38.85 2.09
C GLN A 228 -0.35 -37.61 1.72
N VAL A 229 0.13 -36.88 2.73
CA VAL A 229 1.02 -35.74 2.51
C VAL A 229 2.33 -36.28 1.96
N ASP A 230 2.66 -35.97 0.70
CA ASP A 230 4.01 -36.18 0.16
C ASP A 230 5.05 -35.53 1.08
N LYS A 231 6.25 -36.11 1.19
CA LYS A 231 7.31 -35.55 2.06
C LYS A 231 7.59 -34.07 1.78
N GLU A 232 7.52 -33.64 0.52
CA GLU A 232 7.70 -32.25 0.10
C GLU A 232 6.55 -31.32 0.54
N ASP A 233 5.33 -31.85 0.70
CA ASP A 233 4.18 -31.06 1.14
C ASP A 233 4.12 -30.92 2.67
N LYS A 234 4.88 -31.72 3.45
CA LYS A 234 4.79 -31.75 4.93
C LYS A 234 5.27 -30.47 5.63
N ASP A 235 6.08 -29.65 4.96
CA ASP A 235 6.65 -28.40 5.48
C ASP A 235 6.18 -27.14 4.73
N ASN A 236 5.01 -27.21 4.08
CA ASN A 236 4.44 -26.04 3.41
C ASN A 236 3.89 -24.98 4.40
N ALA A 237 3.78 -23.73 3.93
CA ALA A 237 3.38 -22.59 4.74
C ALA A 237 2.01 -22.74 5.43
N ILE A 238 1.02 -23.37 4.79
CA ILE A 238 -0.32 -23.58 5.38
C ILE A 238 -0.24 -24.59 6.52
N ILE A 239 0.50 -25.69 6.36
CA ILE A 239 0.69 -26.67 7.43
C ILE A 239 1.46 -26.03 8.60
N LYS A 240 2.50 -25.22 8.33
CA LYS A 240 3.20 -24.47 9.39
C LYS A 240 2.27 -23.49 10.12
N PHE A 241 1.39 -22.81 9.39
CA PHE A 241 0.35 -21.96 9.97
C PHE A 241 -0.63 -22.75 10.86
N PHE A 242 -1.10 -23.93 10.42
CA PHE A 242 -2.01 -24.76 11.21
C PHE A 242 -1.33 -25.34 12.46
N LYS A 243 -0.04 -25.68 12.39
CA LYS A 243 0.74 -26.15 13.54
C LYS A 243 1.04 -25.01 14.53
N SER A 244 1.21 -23.78 14.05
CA SER A 244 1.56 -22.63 14.87
C SER A 244 0.33 -21.85 15.34
N LYS A 245 -0.15 -22.20 16.54
CA LYS A 245 -1.37 -21.65 17.16
C LYS A 245 -1.31 -20.16 17.54
N GLN A 246 -0.26 -19.41 17.19
CA GLN A 246 -0.12 -17.98 17.53
C GLN A 246 0.21 -17.08 16.32
N ASN A 247 0.51 -17.66 15.14
CA ASN A 247 1.08 -16.89 14.02
C ASN A 247 0.02 -16.27 13.08
N THR A 248 -0.78 -15.34 13.58
CA THR A 248 -1.79 -14.63 12.78
C THR A 248 -1.17 -13.93 11.57
N LEU A 249 0.04 -13.38 11.70
CA LEU A 249 0.71 -12.72 10.59
C LEU A 249 1.09 -13.66 9.44
N LEU A 250 1.53 -14.89 9.73
CA LEU A 250 1.79 -15.89 8.69
C LEU A 250 0.50 -16.20 7.92
N GLY A 251 -0.62 -16.37 8.63
CA GLY A 251 -1.93 -16.54 8.01
C GLY A 251 -2.31 -15.35 7.11
N LEU A 252 -2.07 -14.11 7.57
CA LEU A 252 -2.32 -12.90 6.78
C LEU A 252 -1.45 -12.85 5.51
N GLU A 253 -0.18 -13.29 5.58
CA GLU A 253 0.69 -13.36 4.39
C GLU A 253 0.22 -14.44 3.40
N ILE A 254 -0.25 -15.60 3.88
CA ILE A 254 -0.87 -16.63 3.04
C ILE A 254 -2.13 -16.06 2.35
N ALA A 255 -3.03 -15.45 3.13
CA ALA A 255 -4.26 -14.86 2.62
C ALA A 255 -3.98 -13.76 1.58
N LYS A 256 -3.02 -12.87 1.85
CA LYS A 256 -2.55 -11.85 0.90
C LYS A 256 -2.06 -12.49 -0.40
N THR A 257 -1.26 -13.55 -0.30
CA THR A 257 -0.70 -14.24 -1.47
C THR A 257 -1.81 -14.85 -2.32
N LEU A 258 -2.78 -15.52 -1.70
CA LEU A 258 -3.94 -16.10 -2.39
C LEU A 258 -4.84 -15.01 -3.00
N PHE A 259 -5.14 -13.95 -2.24
CA PHE A 259 -5.89 -12.78 -2.70
C PHE A 259 -5.26 -12.17 -3.96
N SER A 260 -3.94 -11.99 -3.95
CA SER A 260 -3.14 -11.45 -5.05
C SER A 260 -3.11 -12.35 -6.29
N ARG A 261 -3.53 -13.62 -6.15
CA ARG A 261 -3.71 -14.59 -7.24
C ARG A 261 -5.16 -14.75 -7.67
N LYS A 262 -6.08 -13.94 -7.12
CA LYS A 262 -7.54 -14.07 -7.28
C LYS A 262 -8.11 -15.40 -6.78
N LYS A 263 -7.39 -16.10 -5.89
CA LYS A 263 -7.88 -17.28 -5.16
C LYS A 263 -8.68 -16.84 -3.95
N PHE A 264 -9.79 -16.15 -4.22
CA PHE A 264 -10.56 -15.41 -3.21
C PHE A 264 -11.25 -16.33 -2.20
N ILE A 265 -11.64 -17.53 -2.61
CA ILE A 265 -12.31 -18.50 -1.73
C ILE A 265 -11.30 -19.08 -0.74
N GLU A 266 -10.12 -19.45 -1.24
CA GLU A 266 -9.00 -19.97 -0.44
C GLU A 266 -8.46 -18.90 0.51
N ALA A 267 -8.37 -17.64 0.04
CA ALA A 267 -7.98 -16.52 0.91
C ALA A 267 -9.00 -16.31 2.05
N ASP A 268 -10.30 -16.32 1.75
CA ASP A 268 -11.37 -16.16 2.74
C ASP A 268 -11.37 -17.32 3.77
N GLU A 269 -11.02 -18.53 3.34
CA GLU A 269 -10.86 -19.69 4.23
C GLU A 269 -9.72 -19.49 5.25
N ILE A 270 -8.56 -18.98 4.82
CA ILE A 270 -7.47 -18.64 5.75
C ILE A 270 -7.90 -17.51 6.71
N ILE A 271 -8.62 -16.51 6.20
CA ILE A 271 -9.16 -15.43 7.04
C ILE A 271 -10.15 -15.96 8.07
N ARG A 272 -11.02 -16.90 7.71
CA ARG A 272 -11.95 -17.55 8.64
C ARG A 272 -11.22 -18.19 9.82
N ILE A 273 -10.11 -18.87 9.57
CA ILE A 273 -9.28 -19.52 10.59
C ILE A 273 -8.62 -18.49 11.52
N ILE A 274 -8.17 -17.36 10.97
CA ILE A 274 -7.65 -16.25 11.78
C ILE A 274 -8.76 -15.68 12.68
N LEU A 275 -9.92 -15.37 12.09
CA LEU A 275 -11.03 -14.72 12.78
C LEU A 275 -11.73 -15.62 13.80
N SER A 276 -11.66 -16.94 13.66
CA SER A 276 -12.16 -17.86 14.70
C SER A 276 -11.34 -17.79 16.00
N ARG A 277 -10.12 -17.25 15.94
CA ARG A 277 -9.22 -17.06 17.09
C ARG A 277 -9.17 -15.61 17.53
N GLU A 278 -9.05 -14.69 16.57
CA GLU A 278 -8.97 -13.26 16.80
C GLU A 278 -10.13 -12.55 16.06
N PRO A 279 -11.37 -12.63 16.58
CA PRO A 279 -12.55 -12.13 15.88
C PRO A 279 -12.55 -10.62 15.66
N LYS A 280 -11.69 -9.88 16.37
CA LYS A 280 -11.52 -8.42 16.29
C LYS A 280 -10.24 -7.99 15.55
N ASN A 281 -9.57 -8.91 14.86
CA ASN A 281 -8.36 -8.58 14.09
C ASN A 281 -8.73 -7.69 12.89
N ILE A 282 -8.44 -6.39 12.99
CA ILE A 282 -8.83 -5.39 11.99
C ILE A 282 -8.23 -5.65 10.61
N ILE A 283 -7.03 -6.20 10.53
CA ILE A 283 -6.34 -6.45 9.26
C ILE A 283 -6.99 -7.63 8.53
N ALA A 284 -7.28 -8.72 9.25
CA ALA A 284 -7.99 -9.85 8.69
C ALA A 284 -9.41 -9.47 8.21
N ARG A 285 -10.14 -8.71 9.03
CA ARG A 285 -11.46 -8.18 8.70
C ARG A 285 -11.43 -7.25 7.49
N THR A 286 -10.43 -6.38 7.40
CA THR A 286 -10.25 -5.46 6.25
C THR A 286 -9.87 -6.22 4.98
N LEU A 287 -9.00 -7.22 5.07
CA LEU A 287 -8.68 -8.07 3.91
C LEU A 287 -9.92 -8.86 3.45
N LYS A 288 -10.81 -9.26 4.36
CA LYS A 288 -12.11 -9.85 4.01
C LYS A 288 -13.01 -8.88 3.23
N ILE A 289 -13.08 -7.61 3.65
CA ILE A 289 -13.74 -6.55 2.87
C ILE A 289 -13.16 -6.48 1.46
N SER A 290 -11.82 -6.46 1.34
CA SER A 290 -11.14 -6.43 0.05
C SER A 290 -11.47 -7.64 -0.83
N ILE A 291 -11.51 -8.84 -0.25
CA ILE A 291 -11.93 -10.07 -0.93
C ILE A 291 -13.38 -9.96 -1.42
N LEU A 292 -14.30 -9.52 -0.55
CA LEU A 292 -15.73 -9.45 -0.86
C LEU A 292 -16.02 -8.50 -2.02
N TRP A 293 -15.50 -7.27 -2.01
CA TRP A 293 -15.77 -6.38 -3.13
C TRP A 293 -15.08 -6.82 -4.41
N ASN A 294 -13.90 -7.44 -4.36
CA ASN A 294 -13.29 -8.01 -5.57
C ASN A 294 -14.19 -9.10 -6.18
N LYS A 295 -14.76 -9.99 -5.36
CA LYS A 295 -15.76 -10.98 -5.82
C LYS A 295 -17.00 -10.28 -6.41
N GLY A 296 -17.46 -9.19 -5.79
CA GLY A 296 -18.57 -8.37 -6.28
C GLY A 296 -18.31 -7.77 -7.66
N VAL A 297 -17.17 -7.12 -7.84
CA VAL A 297 -16.75 -6.45 -9.09
C VAL A 297 -16.55 -7.43 -10.25
N THR A 298 -16.06 -8.64 -9.97
CA THR A 298 -15.81 -9.69 -10.97
C THR A 298 -16.97 -10.68 -11.15
N SER A 299 -18.12 -10.44 -10.51
CA SER A 299 -19.30 -11.31 -10.65
C SER A 299 -19.87 -11.27 -12.07
N ASP A 300 -20.40 -12.41 -12.50
CA ASP A 300 -21.06 -12.59 -13.81
C ASP A 300 -22.46 -11.96 -13.87
N THR A 301 -23.14 -11.87 -12.73
CA THR A 301 -24.52 -11.43 -12.59
C THR A 301 -24.64 -10.36 -11.52
N TYR A 302 -25.59 -9.43 -11.69
CA TYR A 302 -25.82 -8.36 -10.74
C TYR A 302 -26.27 -8.90 -9.37
N SER A 303 -27.12 -9.92 -9.35
CA SER A 303 -27.61 -10.51 -8.09
C SER A 303 -26.49 -11.10 -7.23
N LYS A 304 -25.53 -11.82 -7.82
CA LYS A 304 -24.34 -12.31 -7.08
C LYS A 304 -23.47 -11.15 -6.61
N SER A 305 -23.28 -10.16 -7.47
CA SER A 305 -22.51 -8.96 -7.15
C SER A 305 -23.08 -8.25 -5.90
N GLU A 306 -24.40 -8.06 -5.88
CA GLU A 306 -25.11 -7.41 -4.78
C GLU A 306 -24.98 -8.19 -3.45
N LEU A 307 -25.04 -9.53 -3.47
CA LEU A 307 -24.84 -10.35 -2.27
C LEU A 307 -23.47 -10.16 -1.64
N TYR A 308 -22.42 -10.04 -2.47
CA TYR A 308 -21.07 -9.76 -1.96
C TYR A 308 -20.96 -8.36 -1.36
N PHE A 309 -21.55 -7.35 -2.00
CA PHE A 309 -21.56 -5.99 -1.45
C PHE A 309 -22.37 -5.88 -0.16
N LYS A 310 -23.53 -6.57 -0.06
CA LYS A 310 -24.30 -6.67 1.19
C LYS A 310 -23.49 -7.32 2.31
N SER A 311 -22.77 -8.40 1.99
CA SER A 311 -21.89 -9.08 2.96
C SER A 311 -20.75 -8.19 3.42
N LEU A 312 -20.18 -7.39 2.51
CA LEU A 312 -19.17 -6.40 2.84
C LEU A 312 -19.70 -5.33 3.79
N GLU A 313 -20.91 -4.83 3.57
CA GLU A 313 -21.52 -3.86 4.49
C GLU A 313 -21.70 -4.44 5.89
N LYS A 314 -22.14 -5.69 6.01
CA LYS A 314 -22.24 -6.39 7.30
C LYS A 314 -20.88 -6.60 7.98
N GLU A 315 -19.85 -6.89 7.20
CA GLU A 315 -18.48 -6.99 7.72
C GLU A 315 -17.98 -5.64 8.26
N SER A 316 -18.28 -4.54 7.56
CA SER A 316 -17.93 -3.19 8.00
C SER A 316 -18.72 -2.76 9.23
N GLU A 317 -20.01 -3.06 9.32
CA GLU A 317 -20.84 -2.81 10.52
C GLU A 317 -20.23 -3.50 11.74
N TYR A 318 -19.82 -4.77 11.61
CA TYR A 318 -19.15 -5.51 12.68
C TYR A 318 -17.85 -4.83 13.12
N ILE A 319 -17.03 -4.35 12.18
CA ILE A 319 -15.79 -3.63 12.51
C ILE A 319 -16.09 -2.34 13.27
N GLU A 320 -17.09 -1.58 12.83
CA GLU A 320 -17.49 -0.35 13.49
C GLU A 320 -17.95 -0.55 14.93
N GLU A 321 -18.67 -1.64 15.19
CA GLU A 321 -19.21 -1.94 16.51
C GLU A 321 -18.17 -2.56 17.46
N TYR A 322 -17.33 -3.46 16.96
CA TYR A 322 -16.54 -4.35 17.82
C TYR A 322 -15.02 -4.14 17.78
N CYS A 323 -14.47 -3.51 16.74
CA CYS A 323 -13.04 -3.24 16.64
C CYS A 323 -12.69 -1.88 17.25
N LYS A 324 -11.82 -1.87 18.27
CA LYS A 324 -11.45 -0.65 19.01
C LYS A 324 -10.66 0.35 18.17
N ASN A 325 -9.71 -0.14 17.38
CA ASN A 325 -8.76 0.69 16.65
C ASN A 325 -9.11 0.67 15.16
N LYS A 326 -9.37 1.85 14.61
CA LYS A 326 -9.74 2.05 13.21
C LYS A 326 -8.74 3.02 12.61
N TYR A 327 -8.28 2.72 11.40
CA TYR A 327 -7.19 3.42 10.73
C TYR A 327 -7.62 3.86 9.34
N GLU A 328 -6.92 4.84 8.77
CA GLU A 328 -7.18 5.32 7.41
C GLU A 328 -7.29 4.15 6.41
N ASP A 329 -6.39 3.17 6.51
CA ASP A 329 -6.31 2.01 5.61
C ASP A 329 -7.61 1.20 5.56
N HIS A 330 -8.22 0.94 6.71
CA HIS A 330 -9.50 0.24 6.79
C HIS A 330 -10.60 1.03 6.06
N TYR A 331 -10.72 2.32 6.35
CA TYR A 331 -11.74 3.16 5.72
C TYR A 331 -11.50 3.35 4.23
N CYS A 332 -10.25 3.40 3.78
CA CYS A 332 -9.94 3.44 2.36
C CYS A 332 -10.40 2.16 1.65
N GLU A 333 -10.14 0.98 2.21
CA GLU A 333 -10.63 -0.28 1.62
C GLU A 333 -12.15 -0.40 1.68
N TYR A 334 -12.79 0.05 2.78
CA TYR A 334 -14.25 0.05 2.88
C TYR A 334 -14.89 0.99 1.86
N GLY A 335 -14.41 2.25 1.79
CA GLY A 335 -14.88 3.24 0.84
C GLY A 335 -14.67 2.79 -0.60
N LEU A 336 -13.55 2.13 -0.90
CA LEU A 336 -13.32 1.49 -2.21
C LEU A 336 -14.30 0.38 -2.51
N GLY A 337 -14.71 -0.41 -1.52
CA GLY A 337 -15.76 -1.42 -1.67
C GLY A 337 -17.13 -0.80 -2.01
N VAL A 338 -17.50 0.29 -1.33
CA VAL A 338 -18.75 1.03 -1.61
C VAL A 338 -18.69 1.72 -2.97
N LEU A 339 -17.57 2.34 -3.33
CA LEU A 339 -17.33 2.89 -4.65
C LEU A 339 -17.41 1.79 -5.72
N GLY A 340 -16.81 0.63 -5.45
CA GLY A 340 -16.89 -0.57 -6.29
C GLY A 340 -18.32 -1.04 -6.53
N HIS A 341 -19.21 -0.91 -5.55
CA HIS A 341 -20.64 -1.20 -5.72
C HIS A 341 -21.30 -0.21 -6.70
N ALA A 342 -21.02 1.09 -6.55
CA ALA A 342 -21.54 2.11 -7.46
C ALA A 342 -21.05 1.90 -8.90
N THR A 343 -19.74 1.72 -9.10
CA THR A 343 -19.16 1.53 -10.45
C THR A 343 -19.59 0.21 -11.08
N THR A 344 -19.74 -0.86 -10.29
CA THR A 344 -20.25 -2.14 -10.78
C THR A 344 -21.71 -2.02 -11.25
N THR A 345 -22.55 -1.31 -10.49
CA THR A 345 -23.93 -1.02 -10.91
C THR A 345 -23.96 -0.27 -12.24
N ILE A 346 -23.12 0.76 -12.41
CA ILE A 346 -22.98 1.50 -13.67
C ILE A 346 -22.53 0.59 -14.83
N ARG A 347 -21.59 -0.34 -14.59
CA ARG A 347 -21.18 -1.33 -15.58
C ARG A 347 -22.32 -2.26 -16.00
N PHE A 348 -23.16 -2.72 -15.07
CA PHE A 348 -24.32 -3.56 -15.41
C PHE A 348 -25.40 -2.79 -16.18
N ILE A 349 -25.59 -1.49 -15.89
CA ILE A 349 -26.44 -0.59 -16.69
C ILE A 349 -25.92 -0.51 -18.13
N LYS A 350 -24.61 -0.30 -18.32
CA LYS A 350 -24.00 -0.23 -19.66
C LYS A 350 -24.15 -1.51 -20.47
N LYS A 351 -24.18 -2.66 -19.82
CA LYS A 351 -24.43 -3.96 -20.46
C LYS A 351 -25.93 -4.23 -20.73
N GLY A 352 -26.82 -3.29 -20.40
CA GLY A 352 -28.26 -3.42 -20.60
C GLY A 352 -28.99 -4.27 -19.55
N TYR A 353 -28.33 -4.69 -18.48
CA TYR A 353 -28.94 -5.52 -17.43
C TYR A 353 -29.75 -4.71 -16.41
N LEU A 354 -29.52 -3.40 -16.32
CA LEU A 354 -30.17 -2.48 -15.39
C LEU A 354 -30.54 -1.16 -16.09
N SER A 355 -31.49 -0.43 -15.53
CA SER A 355 -31.89 0.90 -16.02
C SER A 355 -31.25 2.00 -15.18
N PHE A 356 -30.63 2.99 -15.82
CA PHE A 356 -30.01 4.11 -15.13
C PHE A 356 -31.01 4.91 -14.30
N ASP A 357 -32.17 5.24 -14.86
CA ASP A 357 -33.18 6.05 -14.17
C ASP A 357 -33.67 5.40 -12.87
N LYS A 358 -33.77 4.07 -12.84
CA LYS A 358 -34.16 3.30 -11.65
C LYS A 358 -33.04 3.25 -10.60
N GLU A 359 -31.79 3.11 -11.04
CA GLU A 359 -30.65 2.91 -10.14
C GLU A 359 -29.94 4.21 -9.74
N LYS A 360 -30.23 5.35 -10.38
CA LYS A 360 -29.53 6.64 -10.19
C LYS A 360 -29.45 7.04 -8.71
N ASN A 361 -30.56 6.97 -7.98
CA ASN A 361 -30.61 7.32 -6.57
C ASN A 361 -29.76 6.37 -5.70
N LYS A 362 -29.77 5.07 -6.00
CA LYS A 362 -28.92 4.08 -5.32
C LYS A 362 -27.45 4.39 -5.55
N ILE A 363 -27.06 4.68 -6.79
CA ILE A 363 -25.68 5.03 -7.16
C ILE A 363 -25.24 6.30 -6.42
N LEU A 364 -26.05 7.36 -6.42
CA LEU A 364 -25.73 8.60 -5.70
C LEU A 364 -25.65 8.40 -4.17
N GLY A 365 -26.50 7.53 -3.61
CA GLY A 365 -26.44 7.14 -2.20
C GLY A 365 -25.14 6.41 -1.86
N LEU A 366 -24.71 5.45 -2.70
CA LEU A 366 -23.44 4.75 -2.55
C LEU A 366 -22.25 5.71 -2.64
N LEU A 367 -22.25 6.64 -3.61
CA LEU A 367 -21.18 7.62 -3.76
C LEU A 367 -21.10 8.58 -2.55
N SER A 368 -22.25 9.03 -2.04
CA SER A 368 -22.30 9.87 -0.83
C SER A 368 -21.81 9.12 0.41
N LYS A 369 -22.11 7.82 0.51
CA LYS A 369 -21.60 6.95 1.58
C LYS A 369 -20.08 6.76 1.47
N ALA A 370 -19.57 6.50 0.26
CA ALA A 370 -18.13 6.38 0.02
C ALA A 370 -17.38 7.68 0.37
N GLU A 371 -17.94 8.83 -0.03
CA GLU A 371 -17.43 10.16 0.32
C GLU A 371 -17.30 10.35 1.84
N SER A 372 -18.37 10.07 2.60
CA SER A 372 -18.35 10.16 4.07
C SER A 372 -17.31 9.22 4.71
N ILE A 373 -17.15 8.02 4.15
CA ILE A 373 -16.14 7.06 4.61
C ILE A 373 -14.71 7.59 4.36
N PHE A 374 -14.44 8.17 3.18
CA PHE A 374 -13.13 8.74 2.87
C PHE A 374 -12.83 10.00 3.69
N GLU A 375 -13.84 10.82 4.00
CA GLU A 375 -13.68 11.94 4.93
C GLU A 375 -13.29 11.46 6.32
N LYS A 376 -13.93 10.39 6.83
CA LYS A 376 -13.53 9.75 8.09
C LYS A 376 -12.10 9.23 8.03
N ALA A 377 -11.71 8.58 6.92
CA ALA A 377 -10.34 8.12 6.70
C ALA A 377 -9.32 9.27 6.82
N LYS A 378 -9.61 10.40 6.16
CA LYS A 378 -8.76 11.60 6.16
C LYS A 378 -8.54 12.15 7.57
N THR A 379 -9.52 12.07 8.47
CA THR A 379 -9.37 12.56 9.86
C THR A 379 -8.43 11.72 10.72
N LEU A 380 -8.15 10.46 10.35
CA LEU A 380 -7.35 9.54 11.15
C LEU A 380 -5.87 9.51 10.79
N SER A 381 -5.53 9.85 9.56
CA SER A 381 -4.14 9.91 9.12
C SER A 381 -3.60 11.34 9.28
N PRO A 382 -2.35 11.52 9.74
CA PRO A 382 -1.68 12.82 9.77
C PRO A 382 -1.59 13.52 8.40
N THR A 383 -1.56 12.76 7.29
CA THR A 383 -1.37 13.32 5.93
C THR A 383 -2.60 13.20 5.04
N GLY A 384 -3.31 12.06 5.11
CA GLY A 384 -4.56 11.80 4.40
C GLY A 384 -4.36 11.63 2.90
N SER A 385 -3.12 11.36 2.47
CA SER A 385 -2.73 11.39 1.05
C SER A 385 -3.58 10.43 0.19
N ARG A 386 -3.81 9.21 0.68
CA ARG A 386 -4.62 8.19 -0.02
C ARG A 386 -6.11 8.57 -0.02
N SER A 387 -6.65 8.92 1.14
CA SER A 387 -8.07 9.27 1.28
C SER A 387 -8.46 10.53 0.49
N ILE A 388 -7.59 11.55 0.42
CA ILE A 388 -7.80 12.75 -0.41
C ILE A 388 -7.94 12.38 -1.88
N PHE A 389 -7.07 11.51 -2.40
CA PHE A 389 -7.13 11.05 -3.79
C PHE A 389 -8.42 10.29 -4.10
N LEU A 390 -8.84 9.39 -3.19
CA LEU A 390 -10.09 8.63 -3.36
C LEU A 390 -11.34 9.53 -3.25
N LEU A 391 -11.28 10.55 -2.41
CA LEU A 391 -12.33 11.56 -2.27
C LEU A 391 -12.50 12.39 -3.55
N LEU A 392 -11.39 12.82 -4.19
CA LEU A 392 -11.41 13.52 -5.48
C LEU A 392 -12.18 12.73 -6.54
N TYR A 393 -11.88 11.43 -6.70
CA TYR A 393 -12.60 10.59 -7.65
C TYR A 393 -14.07 10.47 -7.34
N THR A 394 -14.39 10.21 -6.08
CA THR A 394 -15.76 9.94 -5.65
C THR A 394 -16.64 11.15 -5.87
N ARG A 395 -16.17 12.34 -5.44
CA ARG A 395 -16.84 13.62 -5.67
C ARG A 395 -16.97 13.94 -7.15
N THR A 396 -15.93 13.69 -7.94
CA THR A 396 -15.97 13.93 -9.38
C THR A 396 -16.99 13.04 -10.09
N LEU A 397 -16.99 11.73 -9.80
CA LEU A 397 -17.95 10.79 -10.37
C LEU A 397 -19.39 11.15 -9.99
N LYS A 398 -19.62 11.51 -8.72
CA LYS A 398 -20.91 11.99 -8.22
C LYS A 398 -21.37 13.24 -8.98
N SER A 399 -20.51 14.24 -9.12
CA SER A 399 -20.81 15.48 -9.83
C SER A 399 -21.06 15.24 -11.33
N LEU A 400 -20.36 14.30 -11.97
CA LEU A 400 -20.64 13.91 -13.35
C LEU A 400 -22.05 13.32 -13.51
N ILE A 401 -22.48 12.44 -12.60
CA ILE A 401 -23.82 11.82 -12.62
C ILE A 401 -24.93 12.86 -12.38
N ILE A 402 -24.68 13.88 -11.58
CA ILE A 402 -25.64 14.96 -11.30
C ILE A 402 -25.75 15.91 -12.50
N ASN A 403 -24.62 16.33 -13.06
CA ASN A 403 -24.56 17.43 -14.03
C ASN A 403 -24.64 16.97 -15.49
N ASP A 404 -24.38 15.70 -15.79
CA ASP A 404 -24.41 15.18 -17.15
C ASP A 404 -25.63 14.28 -17.40
N ASN A 405 -26.64 14.86 -18.06
CA ASN A 405 -27.84 14.13 -18.49
C ASN A 405 -27.56 12.94 -19.42
N ASN A 406 -26.37 12.86 -20.03
CA ASN A 406 -25.97 11.77 -20.92
C ASN A 406 -25.15 10.68 -20.20
N PHE A 407 -25.03 10.74 -18.88
CA PHE A 407 -24.31 9.73 -18.11
C PHE A 407 -25.20 8.49 -17.83
N PRO A 408 -24.67 7.26 -17.95
CA PRO A 408 -23.33 6.91 -18.44
C PRO A 408 -23.27 6.97 -19.98
N CYS A 409 -22.22 7.59 -20.55
CA CYS A 409 -22.07 7.79 -22.00
C CYS A 409 -21.35 6.62 -22.70
N ASP A 410 -21.46 6.48 -24.02
CA ASP A 410 -20.80 5.37 -24.75
C ASP A 410 -19.29 5.55 -24.93
N SER A 411 -18.80 6.80 -24.93
CA SER A 411 -17.37 7.09 -25.02
C SER A 411 -16.98 8.37 -24.29
N PHE A 412 -16.08 8.20 -23.30
CA PHE A 412 -15.43 9.28 -22.57
C PHE A 412 -14.35 10.04 -23.36
N THR A 413 -13.99 9.57 -24.56
CA THR A 413 -13.01 10.23 -25.44
C THR A 413 -13.66 11.09 -26.52
N SER A 414 -15.01 11.11 -26.61
CA SER A 414 -15.70 11.95 -27.58
C SER A 414 -15.45 13.44 -27.31
N LYS A 415 -15.16 14.22 -28.35
CA LYS A 415 -14.85 15.65 -28.24
C LYS A 415 -15.93 16.44 -27.48
N SER A 416 -17.19 16.08 -27.69
CA SER A 416 -18.35 16.67 -26.98
C SER A 416 -18.32 16.38 -25.48
N TYR A 417 -17.97 15.15 -25.06
CA TYR A 417 -17.83 14.79 -23.65
C TYR A 417 -16.65 15.52 -23.00
N LEU A 418 -15.49 15.54 -23.66
CA LEU A 418 -14.27 16.20 -23.18
C LEU A 418 -14.49 17.71 -22.93
N GLN A 419 -15.19 18.39 -23.83
CA GLN A 419 -15.49 19.82 -23.72
C GLN A 419 -16.53 20.13 -22.64
N LYS A 420 -17.52 19.26 -22.42
CA LYS A 420 -18.59 19.50 -21.45
C LYS A 420 -18.13 19.26 -20.01
N ASN A 421 -17.34 18.22 -19.78
CA ASN A 421 -17.14 17.68 -18.43
C ASN A 421 -15.84 18.09 -17.73
N HIS A 422 -14.92 18.78 -18.40
CA HIS A 422 -13.70 19.31 -17.74
C HIS A 422 -14.04 20.30 -16.61
N LYS A 423 -15.10 21.11 -16.77
CA LYS A 423 -15.55 22.06 -15.75
C LYS A 423 -15.97 21.38 -14.43
N THR A 424 -16.51 20.16 -14.53
CA THR A 424 -16.87 19.36 -13.35
C THR A 424 -15.62 19.00 -12.54
N PHE A 425 -14.53 18.61 -13.21
CA PHE A 425 -13.25 18.36 -12.55
C PHE A 425 -12.69 19.66 -11.95
N ASP A 426 -12.65 20.75 -12.72
CA ASP A 426 -12.13 22.05 -12.24
C ASP A 426 -12.87 22.53 -10.98
N SER A 427 -14.19 22.36 -10.92
CA SER A 427 -14.98 22.70 -9.73
C SER A 427 -14.56 21.89 -8.51
N VAL A 428 -14.42 20.58 -8.64
CA VAL A 428 -14.03 19.69 -7.53
C VAL A 428 -12.58 19.96 -7.10
N ILE A 429 -11.68 20.18 -8.05
CA ILE A 429 -10.27 20.53 -7.81
C ILE A 429 -10.20 21.82 -6.99
N ASN A 430 -10.87 22.88 -7.44
CA ASN A 430 -10.83 24.17 -6.76
C ASN A 430 -11.38 24.06 -5.33
N GLU A 431 -12.54 23.42 -5.15
CA GLU A 431 -13.12 23.25 -3.82
C GLU A 431 -12.17 22.47 -2.89
N MET A 432 -11.73 21.28 -3.32
CA MET A 432 -10.91 20.41 -2.47
C MET A 432 -9.53 20.99 -2.19
N PHE A 433 -8.84 21.49 -3.23
CA PHE A 433 -7.48 22.00 -3.10
C PHE A 433 -7.41 23.33 -2.37
N SER A 434 -8.45 24.17 -2.43
CA SER A 434 -8.55 25.34 -1.55
C SER A 434 -8.73 24.92 -0.08
N VAL A 435 -9.59 23.93 0.21
CA VAL A 435 -9.83 23.47 1.59
C VAL A 435 -8.58 22.84 2.22
N ILE A 436 -7.81 22.05 1.47
CA ILE A 436 -6.57 21.43 1.99
C ILE A 436 -5.34 22.34 1.87
N GLY A 437 -5.50 23.57 1.36
CA GLY A 437 -4.43 24.56 1.25
C GLY A 437 -3.39 24.27 0.15
N TRP A 438 -3.72 23.46 -0.86
CA TRP A 438 -2.85 23.24 -2.03
C TRP A 438 -3.00 24.37 -3.07
N LEU A 439 -4.14 25.08 -3.06
CA LEU A 439 -4.35 26.31 -3.80
C LEU A 439 -4.43 27.49 -2.83
N HIS A 440 -3.35 28.25 -2.73
CA HIS A 440 -3.25 29.36 -1.80
C HIS A 440 -3.89 30.64 -2.35
N PRO A 441 -4.91 31.22 -1.70
CA PRO A 441 -5.68 32.35 -2.25
C PRO A 441 -4.87 33.65 -2.36
N ASN A 442 -3.85 33.83 -1.51
CA ASN A 442 -3.05 35.07 -1.48
C ASN A 442 -1.93 35.12 -2.51
N LEU A 443 -1.59 34.00 -3.16
CA LEU A 443 -0.63 34.03 -4.26
C LEU A 443 -1.34 34.64 -5.47
N LYS A 444 -0.78 35.67 -6.09
CA LYS A 444 -1.37 36.35 -7.26
C LYS A 444 -0.67 35.95 -8.55
N ASP A 445 0.65 35.79 -8.51
CA ASP A 445 1.45 35.41 -9.66
C ASP A 445 1.17 33.95 -10.08
N PRO A 446 0.82 33.68 -11.36
CA PRO A 446 0.57 32.32 -11.84
C PRO A 446 1.75 31.37 -11.68
N LYS A 447 2.99 31.86 -11.78
CA LYS A 447 4.19 31.03 -11.65
C LYS A 447 4.43 30.66 -10.20
N GLU A 448 4.26 31.57 -9.24
CA GLU A 448 4.27 31.25 -7.81
C GLU A 448 3.20 30.24 -7.44
N LYS A 449 1.97 30.39 -7.95
CA LYS A 449 0.89 29.41 -7.74
C LYS A 449 1.26 28.01 -8.24
N LEU A 450 1.81 27.92 -9.45
CA LEU A 450 2.28 26.66 -10.03
C LEU A 450 3.35 26.01 -9.15
N LEU A 451 4.39 26.76 -8.77
CA LEU A 451 5.51 26.24 -7.98
C LEU A 451 5.05 25.77 -6.59
N PHE A 452 4.18 26.53 -5.94
CA PHE A 452 3.62 26.16 -4.65
C PHE A 452 2.77 24.88 -4.74
N TYR A 453 1.89 24.80 -5.74
CA TYR A 453 1.09 23.62 -6.01
C TYR A 453 1.96 22.39 -6.30
N GLU A 454 2.98 22.53 -7.17
CA GLU A 454 3.92 21.46 -7.50
C GLU A 454 4.64 20.93 -6.26
N ASP A 455 5.12 21.81 -5.38
CA ASP A 455 5.74 21.40 -4.12
C ASP A 455 4.78 20.55 -3.26
N ARG A 456 3.54 21.00 -3.06
CA ARG A 456 2.54 20.27 -2.27
C ARG A 456 2.18 18.90 -2.85
N ILE A 457 1.89 18.83 -4.16
CA ILE A 457 1.50 17.57 -4.81
C ILE A 457 2.67 16.57 -4.86
N TYR A 458 3.90 17.01 -5.15
CA TYR A 458 5.05 16.11 -5.17
C TYR A 458 5.44 15.63 -3.77
N GLN A 459 5.26 16.46 -2.73
CA GLN A 459 5.42 16.01 -1.34
C GLN A 459 4.39 14.93 -0.98
N ALA A 460 3.12 15.11 -1.34
CA ALA A 460 2.08 14.11 -1.08
C ALA A 460 2.34 12.78 -1.82
N ILE A 461 2.74 12.86 -3.09
CA ILE A 461 3.12 11.68 -3.90
C ILE A 461 4.32 10.97 -3.28
N LYS A 462 5.36 11.72 -2.90
CA LYS A 462 6.57 11.16 -2.30
C LYS A 462 6.25 10.45 -0.99
N LEU A 463 5.45 11.08 -0.12
CA LEU A 463 5.06 10.48 1.16
C LEU A 463 4.29 9.17 0.96
N HIS A 464 3.38 9.11 -0.01
CA HIS A 464 2.69 7.86 -0.31
C HIS A 464 3.63 6.81 -0.92
N ASP A 465 4.48 7.16 -1.89
CA ASP A 465 5.46 6.25 -2.52
C ASP A 465 6.38 5.65 -1.47
N ASP A 466 6.91 6.51 -0.59
CA ASP A 466 7.80 6.14 0.50
C ASP A 466 7.09 5.31 1.59
N SER A 467 5.76 5.13 1.55
CA SER A 467 4.98 4.30 2.50
C SER A 467 4.55 2.93 1.93
N THR A 468 4.78 2.65 0.64
CA THR A 468 4.31 1.43 -0.04
C THR A 468 5.45 0.64 -0.69
N PHE A 469 5.54 -0.67 -0.41
CA PHE A 469 6.59 -1.55 -0.97
C PHE A 469 6.07 -2.74 -1.77
N LEU A 470 4.77 -3.03 -1.70
CA LEU A 470 4.21 -4.21 -2.36
C LEU A 470 4.32 -4.10 -3.89
N ARG A 471 5.08 -5.01 -4.51
CA ARG A 471 5.36 -4.97 -5.95
C ARG A 471 4.13 -5.04 -6.86
N ILE A 472 3.04 -5.64 -6.40
CA ILE A 472 1.78 -5.71 -7.16
C ILE A 472 0.94 -4.43 -7.06
N TYR A 473 1.28 -3.56 -6.11
CA TYR A 473 0.61 -2.28 -5.87
C TYR A 473 1.29 -1.16 -6.67
N THR A 474 2.62 -1.25 -6.83
CA THR A 474 3.46 -0.25 -7.50
C THR A 474 2.96 0.19 -8.88
N PRO A 475 2.58 -0.71 -9.83
CA PRO A 475 2.09 -0.27 -11.14
C PRO A 475 0.80 0.55 -11.03
N GLY A 476 -0.14 0.12 -10.18
CA GLY A 476 -1.41 0.80 -9.96
C GLY A 476 -1.24 2.16 -9.30
N VAL A 477 -0.35 2.27 -8.31
CA VAL A 477 -0.04 3.52 -7.62
C VAL A 477 0.65 4.53 -8.55
N ILE A 478 1.62 4.10 -9.36
CA ILE A 478 2.26 5.00 -10.34
C ILE A 478 1.24 5.52 -11.37
N PHE A 479 0.29 4.68 -11.79
CA PHE A 479 -0.84 5.13 -12.60
C PHE A 479 -1.69 6.17 -11.86
N CYS A 480 -1.99 5.97 -10.58
CA CYS A 480 -2.73 6.92 -9.76
C CYS A 480 -2.02 8.28 -9.66
N TYR A 481 -0.68 8.31 -9.55
CA TYR A 481 0.09 9.55 -9.60
C TYR A 481 -0.03 10.26 -10.94
N ALA A 482 0.03 9.49 -12.05
CA ALA A 482 -0.17 10.03 -13.38
C ALA A 482 -1.56 10.67 -13.53
N VAL A 483 -2.58 10.02 -12.97
CA VAL A 483 -3.93 10.58 -12.95
C VAL A 483 -4.02 11.83 -12.07
N LEU A 484 -3.48 11.81 -10.85
CA LEU A 484 -3.51 12.98 -9.95
C LEU A 484 -2.89 14.20 -10.63
N LEU A 485 -1.77 14.00 -11.32
CA LEU A 485 -1.04 15.08 -11.98
C LEU A 485 -1.64 15.48 -13.35
N TRP A 486 -2.48 14.65 -13.96
CA TRP A 486 -3.14 14.94 -15.24
C TRP A 486 -4.57 15.43 -15.05
N ASP A 487 -5.43 14.59 -14.46
CA ASP A 487 -6.87 14.80 -14.38
C ASP A 487 -7.23 15.91 -13.39
N PHE A 488 -6.42 16.05 -12.32
CA PHE A 488 -6.67 16.94 -11.18
C PHE A 488 -5.68 18.11 -11.07
N ASN A 489 -4.82 18.32 -12.06
CA ASN A 489 -3.89 19.45 -12.05
C ASN A 489 -4.49 20.69 -12.72
N PRO A 490 -4.67 21.82 -11.98
CA PRO A 490 -5.18 23.06 -12.56
C PRO A 490 -4.19 23.77 -13.49
N PHE A 491 -2.90 23.41 -13.42
CA PHE A 491 -1.79 24.05 -14.12
C PHE A 491 -1.04 23.04 -15.01
N ILE A 492 -1.68 22.58 -16.09
CA ILE A 492 -1.03 21.69 -17.06
C ILE A 492 0.10 22.45 -17.76
N THR A 493 1.32 21.92 -17.72
CA THR A 493 2.48 22.45 -18.45
C THR A 493 3.11 21.37 -19.34
N LYS A 494 4.06 21.75 -20.20
CA LYS A 494 4.87 20.76 -20.95
C LYS A 494 5.66 19.83 -20.02
N GLN A 495 6.11 20.32 -18.85
CA GLN A 495 6.72 19.46 -17.84
C GLN A 495 5.72 18.44 -17.28
N THR A 496 4.48 18.86 -16.99
CA THR A 496 3.39 17.96 -16.58
C THR A 496 3.19 16.81 -17.57
N ILE A 497 3.09 17.13 -18.87
CA ILE A 497 2.92 16.14 -19.94
C ILE A 497 4.06 15.11 -19.93
N ASN A 498 5.31 15.59 -19.87
CA ASN A 498 6.48 14.72 -19.86
C ASN A 498 6.51 13.81 -18.63
N THR A 499 6.22 14.37 -17.44
CA THR A 499 6.17 13.61 -16.19
C THR A 499 5.09 12.53 -16.23
N VAL A 500 3.86 12.88 -16.64
CA VAL A 500 2.73 11.94 -16.74
C VAL A 500 3.05 10.82 -17.74
N MET A 501 3.59 11.15 -18.92
CA MET A 501 4.00 10.15 -19.90
C MET A 501 5.11 9.23 -19.36
N GLY A 502 6.08 9.78 -18.64
CA GLY A 502 7.14 9.01 -17.96
C GLY A 502 6.56 8.05 -16.92
N TRP A 503 5.60 8.49 -16.11
CA TRP A 503 4.94 7.64 -15.12
C TRP A 503 4.07 6.55 -15.75
N LEU A 504 3.33 6.83 -16.82
CA LEU A 504 2.58 5.79 -17.53
C LEU A 504 3.50 4.71 -18.11
N LYS A 505 4.64 5.10 -18.69
CA LYS A 505 5.66 4.15 -19.17
C LYS A 505 6.27 3.35 -18.01
N LYS A 506 6.58 4.00 -16.90
CA LYS A 506 7.09 3.32 -15.70
C LYS A 506 6.08 2.33 -15.10
N ALA A 507 4.79 2.70 -15.05
CA ALA A 507 3.72 1.80 -14.61
C ALA A 507 3.64 0.56 -15.52
N LYS A 508 3.79 0.75 -16.83
CA LYS A 508 3.88 -0.35 -17.80
C LYS A 508 5.10 -1.25 -17.52
N GLU A 509 6.30 -0.68 -17.41
CA GLU A 509 7.54 -1.43 -17.12
C GLU A 509 7.44 -2.23 -15.82
N SER A 510 6.94 -1.60 -14.74
CA SER A 510 6.72 -2.28 -13.46
C SER A 510 5.71 -3.42 -13.57
N ALA A 511 4.64 -3.26 -14.35
CA ALA A 511 3.68 -4.34 -14.60
C ALA A 511 4.30 -5.49 -15.41
N GLU A 512 5.20 -5.20 -16.35
CA GLU A 512 5.87 -6.23 -17.16
C GLU A 512 6.80 -7.11 -16.31
N GLN A 513 7.44 -6.56 -15.28
CA GLN A 513 8.26 -7.33 -14.31
C GLN A 513 7.48 -8.37 -13.50
N LEU A 514 6.14 -8.27 -13.49
CA LEU A 514 5.25 -9.22 -12.81
C LEU A 514 4.77 -10.36 -13.73
N LYS A 515 5.07 -10.30 -15.04
CA LYS A 515 4.75 -11.39 -15.98
C LYS A 515 5.41 -12.69 -15.51
N GLY A 516 4.69 -13.81 -15.66
CA GLY A 516 5.16 -15.14 -15.28
C GLY A 516 5.01 -15.50 -13.79
N LYS A 517 4.83 -14.54 -12.88
CA LYS A 517 4.72 -14.80 -11.43
C LYS A 517 3.33 -15.26 -10.95
N LYS A 518 2.37 -15.40 -11.88
CA LYS A 518 0.94 -15.68 -11.60
C LYS A 518 0.29 -14.71 -10.58
N LEU A 519 0.80 -13.48 -10.49
CA LEU A 519 0.26 -12.43 -9.61
C LEU A 519 -0.61 -11.46 -10.41
N CYS A 520 -1.64 -10.92 -9.76
CA CYS A 520 -2.43 -9.80 -10.25
C CYS A 520 -1.87 -8.47 -9.74
N ILE A 521 -2.29 -7.38 -10.38
CA ILE A 521 -1.98 -6.00 -10.02
C ILE A 521 -3.20 -5.42 -9.30
N TYR A 522 -2.98 -4.82 -8.14
CA TYR A 522 -4.03 -4.00 -7.51
C TYR A 522 -4.12 -2.68 -8.27
N SER A 523 -5.22 -2.46 -8.98
CA SER A 523 -5.35 -1.37 -9.94
C SER A 523 -6.60 -0.54 -9.70
N ALA A 524 -6.49 0.78 -9.78
CA ALA A 524 -7.63 1.70 -9.79
C ALA A 524 -7.96 2.23 -11.20
N THR A 525 -7.54 1.51 -12.27
CA THR A 525 -7.78 1.96 -13.66
C THR A 525 -9.26 2.04 -14.05
N LYS A 526 -10.16 1.44 -13.25
CA LYS A 526 -11.63 1.50 -13.40
C LYS A 526 -12.33 2.30 -12.29
N LEU A 527 -11.59 3.14 -11.57
CA LEU A 527 -12.02 3.94 -10.40
C LEU A 527 -12.36 3.16 -9.12
N ASN A 528 -12.80 1.90 -9.22
CA ASN A 528 -12.75 0.98 -8.11
C ASN A 528 -11.39 0.30 -8.15
N GLY A 529 -10.64 0.27 -7.03
CA GLY A 529 -9.51 -0.65 -6.92
C GLY A 529 -9.99 -2.04 -7.38
N GLU A 530 -9.15 -2.88 -7.98
CA GLU A 530 -9.43 -4.32 -8.23
C GLU A 530 -8.13 -5.10 -8.48
N ASN A 531 -8.13 -6.38 -8.13
CA ASN A 531 -7.07 -7.31 -8.52
C ASN A 531 -7.26 -7.72 -9.98
N MET A 532 -6.45 -7.08 -10.83
CA MET A 532 -6.50 -7.17 -12.28
C MET A 532 -5.33 -8.00 -12.81
N THR A 533 -5.55 -8.74 -13.90
CA THR A 533 -4.44 -9.46 -14.54
C THR A 533 -3.43 -8.49 -15.15
N VAL A 534 -2.16 -8.88 -15.22
CA VAL A 534 -1.11 -8.08 -15.88
C VAL A 534 -1.50 -7.75 -17.33
N LYS A 535 -2.09 -8.69 -18.06
CA LYS A 535 -2.55 -8.47 -19.45
C LYS A 535 -3.57 -7.34 -19.55
N THR A 536 -4.62 -7.39 -18.72
CA THR A 536 -5.68 -6.36 -18.70
C THR A 536 -5.11 -5.00 -18.30
N PHE A 537 -4.26 -4.95 -17.27
CA PHE A 537 -3.64 -3.71 -16.83
C PHE A 537 -2.79 -3.07 -17.94
N LEU A 538 -1.95 -3.85 -18.61
CA LEU A 538 -1.14 -3.35 -19.73
C LEU A 538 -2.00 -2.82 -20.88
N SER A 539 -3.14 -3.45 -21.16
CA SER A 539 -4.10 -2.96 -22.15
C SER A 539 -4.60 -1.55 -21.78
N HIS A 540 -5.00 -1.35 -20.52
CA HIS A 540 -5.49 -0.05 -20.03
C HIS A 540 -4.41 1.03 -20.09
N ILE A 541 -3.17 0.72 -19.68
CA ILE A 541 -2.07 1.68 -19.72
C ILE A 541 -1.71 2.04 -21.16
N ASN A 542 -1.68 1.07 -22.08
CA ASN A 542 -1.42 1.34 -23.49
C ASN A 542 -2.52 2.22 -24.11
N LYS A 543 -3.79 2.02 -23.74
CA LYS A 543 -4.91 2.90 -24.15
C LYS A 543 -4.67 4.33 -23.67
N CYS A 544 -4.31 4.52 -22.40
CA CYS A 544 -3.99 5.83 -21.84
C CYS A 544 -2.82 6.52 -22.57
N ILE A 545 -1.72 5.79 -22.82
CA ILE A 545 -0.57 6.30 -23.57
C ILE A 545 -0.96 6.70 -24.99
N SER A 546 -1.77 5.87 -25.67
CA SER A 546 -2.22 6.13 -27.04
C SER A 546 -3.07 7.40 -27.13
N GLU A 547 -4.10 7.54 -26.28
CA GLU A 547 -4.98 8.72 -26.28
C GLU A 547 -4.20 10.00 -25.93
N LEU A 548 -3.32 9.94 -24.93
CA LEU A 548 -2.47 11.08 -24.58
C LEU A 548 -1.52 11.47 -25.72
N THR A 549 -0.95 10.48 -26.42
CA THR A 549 -0.08 10.73 -27.59
C THR A 549 -0.83 11.40 -28.74
N LYS A 550 -2.11 11.04 -28.96
CA LYS A 550 -2.95 11.70 -29.98
C LYS A 550 -3.12 13.18 -29.67
N VAL A 551 -3.52 13.52 -28.43
CA VAL A 551 -3.69 14.91 -27.99
C VAL A 551 -2.40 15.72 -28.13
N ILE A 552 -1.25 15.12 -27.80
CA ILE A 552 0.06 15.78 -27.94
C ILE A 552 0.42 16.04 -29.41
N LYS A 553 0.13 15.10 -30.32
CA LYS A 553 0.48 15.24 -31.76
C LYS A 553 -0.39 16.25 -32.49
N GLU A 554 -1.63 16.42 -32.06
CA GLU A 554 -2.59 17.34 -32.70
C GLU A 554 -2.34 18.82 -32.37
N LYS A 555 -1.39 19.12 -31.46
CA LYS A 555 -1.20 20.44 -30.87
C LYS A 555 0.26 20.82 -30.76
N GLU A 556 0.60 22.07 -31.08
CA GLU A 556 1.94 22.60 -30.82
C GLU A 556 2.14 22.81 -29.32
N LEU A 557 3.23 22.26 -28.77
CA LEU A 557 3.60 22.45 -27.38
C LEU A 557 4.44 23.72 -27.22
N PRO A 558 4.26 24.48 -26.13
CA PRO A 558 5.08 25.66 -25.86
C PRO A 558 6.57 25.31 -25.76
N LYS A 559 7.42 26.29 -26.10
CA LYS A 559 8.88 26.14 -26.00
C LYS A 559 9.33 26.05 -24.53
N ASN A 560 8.77 26.91 -23.68
CA ASN A 560 9.06 26.93 -22.25
C ASN A 560 8.34 25.77 -21.54
N LYS A 561 9.10 24.99 -20.76
CA LYS A 561 8.56 23.81 -20.06
C LYS A 561 7.57 24.13 -18.93
N TYR A 562 7.62 25.34 -18.37
CA TYR A 562 6.76 25.80 -17.26
C TYR A 562 5.62 26.71 -17.72
N GLU A 563 5.43 26.89 -19.02
CA GLU A 563 4.31 27.66 -19.54
C GLU A 563 3.00 26.87 -19.36
N ILE A 564 1.99 27.54 -18.79
CA ILE A 564 0.69 26.95 -18.51
C ILE A 564 -0.10 26.83 -19.81
N ILE A 565 -0.57 25.62 -20.11
CA ILE A 565 -1.36 25.28 -21.29
C ILE A 565 -2.85 25.40 -20.93
N ASN A 566 -3.54 26.33 -21.58
CA ASN A 566 -4.98 26.57 -21.38
C ASN A 566 -5.89 25.89 -22.42
N ASP A 567 -5.34 25.08 -23.32
CA ASP A 567 -6.11 24.39 -24.35
C ASP A 567 -7.01 23.30 -23.74
N ILE A 568 -8.31 23.38 -24.06
CA ILE A 568 -9.37 22.49 -23.58
C ILE A 568 -9.13 21.04 -23.99
N SER A 569 -8.44 20.75 -25.10
CA SER A 569 -8.15 19.37 -25.49
C SER A 569 -7.27 18.64 -24.48
N PHE A 570 -6.32 19.36 -23.85
CA PHE A 570 -5.48 18.81 -22.79
C PHE A 570 -6.26 18.65 -21.49
N LYS A 571 -7.03 19.67 -21.10
CA LYS A 571 -7.85 19.64 -19.86
C LYS A 571 -9.02 18.66 -19.93
N GLY A 572 -9.51 18.39 -21.13
CA GLY A 572 -10.68 17.55 -21.38
C GLY A 572 -10.39 16.05 -21.26
N LEU A 573 -9.21 15.58 -21.68
CA LEU A 573 -8.84 14.17 -21.57
C LEU A 573 -8.67 13.77 -20.11
N LYS A 574 -9.48 12.82 -19.64
CA LYS A 574 -9.43 12.30 -18.26
C LYS A 574 -8.99 10.84 -18.26
N LEU A 575 -7.76 10.58 -17.83
CA LEU A 575 -7.15 9.26 -17.81
C LEU A 575 -7.95 8.26 -16.97
N CYS A 576 -8.56 8.72 -15.87
CA CYS A 576 -9.34 7.88 -14.97
C CYS A 576 -10.65 7.34 -15.56
N LEU A 577 -11.19 8.02 -16.58
CA LEU A 577 -12.44 7.63 -17.23
C LEU A 577 -12.20 6.70 -18.42
N LEU A 578 -10.99 6.63 -18.96
CA LEU A 578 -10.70 5.90 -20.21
C LEU A 578 -11.06 4.42 -20.17
N ASN A 579 -10.92 3.77 -19.01
CA ASN A 579 -11.18 2.34 -18.85
C ASN A 579 -12.38 2.05 -17.94
N PHE A 580 -13.18 3.08 -17.61
CA PHE A 580 -14.27 2.96 -16.63
C PHE A 580 -15.34 1.93 -17.00
N HIS A 581 -15.55 1.70 -18.30
CA HIS A 581 -16.55 0.75 -18.82
C HIS A 581 -16.00 -0.63 -19.18
N ASP A 582 -14.68 -0.81 -19.18
CA ASP A 582 -14.03 -2.06 -19.61
C ASP A 582 -14.18 -3.19 -18.58
#